data_AF-A0ABD6E8R3-F1
#
_entry.id   AF-A0ABD6E8R3-F1
#
_cell.length_a   1.000
_cell.length_b   1.000
_cell.length_c   1.000
_cell.angle_alpha   90.00
_cell.angle_beta   90.00
_cell.angle_gamma   90.00
#
_symmetry.space_group_name_H-M   'P 1'
#
loop_
_entity.id
_entity.type
_entity.pdbx_description
1 polymer ?
#
loop_
_entity_poly.entity_id
_entity_poly.type
_entity_poly.pdbx_seq_one_letter_code
_entity_poly.pdbx_strand_id
1 'polypeptide(L)'
;MSVIPIPTSKLHPLVMSRISQIVELHTSERCGGVFILCHETEAVVQSGPQCGIVALVMASRYLKLETTLVGDVLALAKRKGYTSRGEMFSAAWLADLAISLWPSIRVEVLAFPSKSQLVQVISNGSVILVPYDCDKNHEPALFHGHKAHWCVLVGFAVVSSNAKGLQWATKPPDCLEHLYLLCLHGKSKYEGVWSYERLAASNKNLEEIEEKSRGWKTVQRCLPKILEYGRQEGILQIRDEGPAFNITGILLAAQEEAHIREPRNGDKVNLPTNDITMMHEAIPFLPVPVAFVCLTLNIILPGSGTILSGFSALCMGQPRINFKEGRKLVTVVINALVGLSQFFTITFLLVGWFWSIAWGGLIIIHSMQYRDALQQRRQEAVATAAIEALTKDSILHRRDVKTLVKAHQTQSKRKDENVKGRLTTLNVCDK
;
A
#
# COMPACT_ATOMS: atom_id res chain seq x y z
N MET A 1 -27.81 10.07 25.22
CA MET A 1 -26.81 9.92 26.30
C MET A 1 -26.51 11.31 26.83
N SER A 2 -26.58 11.52 28.14
CA SER A 2 -26.17 12.79 28.77
C SER A 2 -24.70 13.06 28.47
N VAL A 3 -24.38 14.26 27.97
CA VAL A 3 -23.02 14.74 27.74
C VAL A 3 -22.38 14.93 29.12
N ILE A 4 -21.62 13.94 29.59
CA ILE A 4 -20.83 14.07 30.81
C ILE A 4 -19.52 14.75 30.39
N PRO A 5 -19.25 16.00 30.82
CA PRO A 5 -18.01 16.68 30.48
C PRO A 5 -16.83 15.90 31.05
N ILE A 6 -15.79 15.70 30.24
CA ILE A 6 -14.55 15.11 30.71
C ILE A 6 -13.89 16.09 31.69
N PRO A 7 -13.33 15.64 32.83
CA PRO A 7 -12.51 16.50 33.68
C PRO A 7 -11.31 17.09 32.89
N THR A 8 -10.94 18.35 33.17
CA THR A 8 -9.75 19.02 32.58
C THR A 8 -8.45 18.22 32.75
N SER A 9 -8.38 17.32 33.74
CA SER A 9 -7.24 16.44 33.99
C SER A 9 -7.00 15.34 32.94
N LYS A 10 -7.89 15.15 31.97
CA LYS A 10 -7.74 14.12 30.92
C LYS A 10 -7.26 14.64 29.56
N LEU A 11 -7.22 15.95 29.32
CA LEU A 11 -6.69 16.48 28.06
C LEU A 11 -5.15 16.36 28.06
N HIS A 12 -4.60 15.81 26.99
CA HIS A 12 -3.16 15.64 26.87
C HIS A 12 -2.45 17.02 26.89
N PRO A 13 -1.27 17.17 27.55
CA PRO A 13 -0.58 18.46 27.64
C PRO A 13 -0.31 19.14 26.29
N LEU A 14 -0.07 18.36 25.23
CA LEU A 14 0.11 18.88 23.87
C LEU A 14 -1.17 19.55 23.32
N VAL A 15 -2.33 18.95 23.60
CA VAL A 15 -3.64 19.50 23.20
C VAL A 15 -3.90 20.80 23.96
N MET A 16 -3.63 20.80 25.26
CA MET A 16 -3.74 21.99 26.10
C MET A 16 -2.82 23.12 25.60
N SER A 17 -1.55 22.82 25.29
CA SER A 17 -0.61 23.81 24.73
C SER A 17 -1.12 24.38 23.41
N ARG A 18 -1.68 23.54 22.53
CA ARG A 18 -2.24 23.99 21.25
C ARG A 18 -3.47 24.89 21.44
N ILE A 19 -4.33 24.55 22.40
CA ILE A 19 -5.50 25.38 22.75
C ILE A 19 -5.04 26.74 23.29
N SER A 20 -4.04 26.78 24.18
CA SER A 20 -3.51 28.05 24.69
C SER A 20 -2.96 28.93 23.57
N GLN A 21 -2.18 28.36 22.64
CA GLN A 21 -1.70 29.09 21.46
C GLN A 21 -2.85 29.63 20.60
N ILE A 22 -3.92 28.83 20.41
CA ILE A 22 -5.10 29.26 19.66
C ILE A 22 -5.81 30.42 20.35
N VAL A 23 -5.98 30.38 21.67
CA VAL A 23 -6.57 31.49 22.43
C VAL A 23 -5.71 32.74 22.30
N GLU A 24 -4.38 32.62 22.49
CA GLU A 24 -3.42 33.72 22.34
C GLU A 24 -3.48 34.38 20.95
N LEU A 25 -3.62 33.59 19.89
CA LEU A 25 -3.76 34.09 18.51
C LEU A 25 -4.98 34.98 18.31
N HIS A 26 -6.04 34.80 19.11
CA HIS A 26 -7.30 35.55 19.02
C HIS A 26 -7.49 36.54 20.19
N THR A 27 -6.53 36.63 21.11
CA THR A 27 -6.58 37.60 22.23
C THR A 27 -6.61 39.05 21.72
N SER A 28 -5.98 39.33 20.58
CA SER A 28 -6.03 40.64 19.90
C SER A 28 -7.46 41.04 19.46
N GLU A 29 -8.35 40.06 19.26
CA GLU A 29 -9.74 40.26 18.83
C GLU A 29 -10.72 40.40 20.01
N ARG A 30 -10.22 40.66 21.24
CA ARG A 30 -11.00 40.74 22.49
C ARG A 30 -11.64 39.41 22.92
N CYS A 31 -11.12 38.27 22.45
CA CYS A 31 -11.55 36.97 22.93
C CYS A 31 -10.89 36.63 24.30
N GLY A 32 -11.71 36.22 25.28
CA GLY A 32 -11.28 36.00 26.68
C GLY A 32 -11.05 34.53 27.06
N GLY A 33 -11.36 33.59 26.17
CA GLY A 33 -11.27 32.16 26.45
C GLY A 33 -11.78 31.24 25.36
N VAL A 34 -12.00 29.97 25.72
CA VAL A 34 -12.41 28.89 24.83
C VAL A 34 -13.47 28.00 25.46
N PHE A 35 -14.51 27.68 24.69
CA PHE A 35 -15.45 26.61 25.00
C PHE A 35 -14.98 25.32 24.33
N ILE A 36 -14.82 24.23 25.09
CA ILE A 36 -14.35 22.94 24.57
C ILE A 36 -15.33 21.81 24.87
N LEU A 37 -15.58 20.97 23.88
CA LEU A 37 -16.21 19.66 24.06
C LEU A 37 -15.24 18.61 23.49
N CYS A 38 -14.93 17.60 24.27
CA CYS A 38 -14.11 16.47 23.85
C CYS A 38 -14.70 15.20 24.44
N HIS A 39 -14.67 14.11 23.68
CA HIS A 39 -15.14 12.81 24.11
C HIS A 39 -13.95 11.86 24.21
N GLU A 40 -13.96 11.00 25.23
CA GLU A 40 -12.84 10.10 25.52
C GLU A 40 -12.81 8.99 24.48
N THR A 41 -11.68 8.83 23.80
CA THR A 41 -11.49 7.80 22.77
C THR A 41 -10.02 7.42 22.69
N GLU A 42 -9.74 6.13 22.51
CA GLU A 42 -8.39 5.64 22.34
C GLU A 42 -7.91 5.80 20.90
N ALA A 43 -6.77 6.47 20.72
CA ALA A 43 -6.09 6.56 19.43
C ALA A 43 -5.53 5.20 18.99
N VAL A 44 -5.63 4.91 17.69
CA VAL A 44 -5.06 3.71 17.07
C VAL A 44 -4.06 4.14 16.00
N VAL A 45 -2.82 3.68 16.11
CA VAL A 45 -1.78 3.94 15.11
C VAL A 45 -1.89 2.91 13.98
N GLN A 46 -1.89 3.40 12.75
CA GLN A 46 -2.06 2.56 11.57
C GLN A 46 -0.77 1.85 11.17
N SER A 47 -0.93 0.74 10.44
CA SER A 47 0.14 0.09 9.69
C SER A 47 -0.18 0.12 8.20
N GLY A 48 0.76 0.60 7.38
CA GLY A 48 0.56 0.71 5.94
C GLY A 48 -0.58 1.67 5.55
N PRO A 49 -1.27 1.44 4.42
CA PRO A 49 -2.27 2.38 3.86
C PRO A 49 -3.66 2.29 4.53
N GLN A 50 -3.73 1.93 5.82
CA GLN A 50 -4.98 1.56 6.50
C GLN A 50 -5.73 2.73 7.18
N CYS A 51 -5.41 3.98 6.84
CA CYS A 51 -5.95 5.15 7.55
C CYS A 51 -7.48 5.17 7.70
N GLY A 52 -8.24 4.84 6.64
CA GLY A 52 -9.71 4.78 6.71
C GLY A 52 -10.23 3.65 7.60
N ILE A 53 -9.63 2.47 7.54
CA ILE A 53 -9.98 1.33 8.40
C ILE A 53 -9.70 1.67 9.87
N VAL A 54 -8.55 2.26 10.15
CA VAL A 54 -8.15 2.65 11.49
C VAL A 54 -9.05 3.77 12.03
N ALA A 55 -9.45 4.73 11.19
CA ALA A 55 -10.45 5.74 11.53
C ALA A 55 -11.79 5.09 11.91
N LEU A 56 -12.24 4.06 11.19
CA LEU A 56 -13.46 3.33 11.51
C LEU A 56 -13.38 2.59 12.86
N VAL A 57 -12.23 1.98 13.16
CA VAL A 57 -11.99 1.33 14.47
C VAL A 57 -11.94 2.36 15.60
N MET A 58 -11.33 3.53 15.39
CA MET A 58 -11.36 4.61 16.38
C MET A 58 -12.79 5.10 16.63
N ALA A 59 -13.60 5.22 15.57
CA ALA A 59 -15.01 5.58 15.68
C ALA A 59 -15.85 4.53 16.42
N SER A 60 -15.57 3.24 16.23
CA SER A 60 -16.28 2.18 16.97
C SER A 60 -15.95 2.21 18.47
N ARG A 61 -14.70 2.53 18.83
CA ARG A 61 -14.29 2.75 20.22
C ARG A 61 -14.96 3.97 20.84
N TYR A 62 -15.02 5.08 20.11
CA TYR A 62 -15.75 6.29 20.52
C TYR A 62 -17.20 5.97 20.86
N LEU A 63 -17.87 5.22 19.98
CA LEU A 63 -19.28 4.83 20.13
C LEU A 63 -19.49 3.66 21.10
N LYS A 64 -18.42 3.11 21.69
CA LYS A 64 -18.44 1.94 22.59
C LYS A 64 -19.14 0.73 21.99
N LEU A 65 -18.91 0.49 20.70
CA LEU A 65 -19.41 -0.67 19.97
C LEU A 65 -18.56 -1.91 20.27
N GLU A 66 -19.03 -3.07 19.79
CA GLU A 66 -18.29 -4.32 19.91
C GLU A 66 -16.88 -4.20 19.30
N THR A 67 -15.89 -4.61 20.09
CA THR A 67 -14.46 -4.49 19.76
C THR A 67 -14.15 -5.29 18.50
N THR A 68 -13.66 -4.60 17.47
CA THR A 68 -13.21 -5.22 16.21
C THR A 68 -11.75 -4.90 15.99
N LEU A 69 -10.96 -5.89 15.56
CA LEU A 69 -9.55 -5.68 15.23
C LEU A 69 -9.42 -5.06 13.83
N VAL A 70 -8.39 -4.24 13.62
CA VAL A 70 -8.05 -3.65 12.31
C VAL A 70 -7.93 -4.74 11.23
N GLY A 71 -7.40 -5.91 11.59
CA GLY A 71 -7.26 -7.06 10.68
C GLY A 71 -8.61 -7.63 10.20
N ASP A 72 -9.62 -7.66 11.05
CA ASP A 72 -10.95 -8.19 10.70
C ASP A 72 -11.68 -7.25 9.75
N VAL A 73 -11.60 -5.95 10.02
CA VAL A 73 -12.14 -4.91 9.12
C VAL A 73 -11.42 -4.96 7.76
N LEU A 74 -10.10 -5.12 7.76
CA LEU A 74 -9.32 -5.29 6.53
C LEU A 74 -9.74 -6.54 5.75
N ALA A 75 -9.94 -7.66 6.43
CA ALA A 75 -10.38 -8.90 5.80
C ALA A 75 -11.77 -8.74 5.17
N LEU A 76 -12.70 -8.07 5.86
CA LEU A 76 -14.02 -7.75 5.31
C LEU A 76 -13.92 -6.82 4.09
N ALA A 77 -13.14 -5.75 4.18
CA ALA A 77 -12.93 -4.81 3.07
C ALA A 77 -12.33 -5.49 1.83
N LYS A 78 -11.39 -6.44 2.03
CA LYS A 78 -10.85 -7.28 0.94
C LYS A 78 -11.91 -8.20 0.34
N ARG A 79 -12.73 -8.85 1.17
CA ARG A 79 -13.83 -9.72 0.68
C ARG A 79 -14.86 -8.94 -0.15
N LYS A 80 -15.15 -7.69 0.23
CA LYS A 80 -16.05 -6.80 -0.52
C LYS A 80 -15.40 -6.16 -1.75
N GLY A 81 -14.10 -6.36 -1.97
CA GLY A 81 -13.36 -5.80 -3.10
C GLY A 81 -13.07 -4.30 -3.00
N TYR A 82 -13.21 -3.70 -1.81
CA TYR A 82 -12.98 -2.26 -1.60
C TYR A 82 -11.51 -1.90 -1.48
N THR A 83 -10.67 -2.88 -1.14
CA THR A 83 -9.25 -2.64 -0.91
C THR A 83 -8.41 -3.87 -1.21
N SER A 84 -7.18 -3.65 -1.68
CA SER A 84 -6.17 -4.69 -1.85
C SER A 84 -5.17 -4.71 -0.70
N ARG A 85 -4.78 -3.54 -0.16
CA ARG A 85 -3.75 -3.43 0.89
C ARG A 85 -4.21 -2.66 2.14
N GLY A 86 -5.40 -2.07 2.13
CA GLY A 86 -5.97 -1.30 3.23
C GLY A 86 -6.38 0.13 2.86
N GLU A 87 -6.02 0.57 1.65
CA GLU A 87 -6.47 1.84 1.08
C GLU A 87 -8.00 1.97 1.09
N MET A 88 -8.50 3.17 1.39
CA MET A 88 -9.92 3.49 1.39
C MET A 88 -10.14 4.84 0.70
N PHE A 89 -10.68 4.79 -0.52
CA PHE A 89 -10.89 5.96 -1.37
C PHE A 89 -12.34 6.46 -1.41
N SER A 90 -13.25 5.73 -0.77
CA SER A 90 -14.69 6.03 -0.84
C SER A 90 -15.31 6.05 0.55
N ALA A 91 -15.98 7.17 0.87
CA ALA A 91 -16.81 7.28 2.07
C ALA A 91 -17.98 6.29 2.05
N ALA A 92 -18.53 5.99 0.87
CA ALA A 92 -19.61 5.01 0.73
C ALA A 92 -19.17 3.59 1.07
N TRP A 93 -17.95 3.19 0.67
CA TRP A 93 -17.39 1.90 1.07
C TRP A 93 -17.12 1.82 2.56
N LEU A 94 -16.63 2.92 3.15
CA LEU A 94 -16.42 2.98 4.60
C LEU A 94 -17.74 2.90 5.37
N ALA A 95 -18.79 3.54 4.87
CA ALA A 95 -20.14 3.47 5.43
C ALA A 95 -20.73 2.05 5.33
N ASP A 96 -20.60 1.39 4.18
CA ASP A 96 -21.04 0.00 4.02
C ASP A 96 -20.30 -0.97 4.94
N LEU A 97 -18.99 -0.77 5.17
CA LEU A 97 -18.23 -1.52 6.16
C LEU A 97 -18.78 -1.31 7.57
N ALA A 98 -19.06 -0.07 7.94
CA ALA A 98 -19.62 0.27 9.25
C ALA A 98 -20.96 -0.43 9.49
N ILE A 99 -21.88 -0.38 8.51
CA ILE A 99 -23.19 -1.04 8.58
C ILE A 99 -23.05 -2.57 8.65
N SER A 100 -22.10 -3.13 7.89
CA SER A 100 -21.86 -4.58 7.86
C SER A 100 -21.30 -5.12 9.18
N LEU A 101 -20.49 -4.31 9.89
CA LEU A 101 -19.90 -4.67 11.18
C LEU A 101 -20.85 -4.40 12.35
N TRP A 102 -21.59 -3.30 12.29
CA TRP A 102 -22.49 -2.87 13.35
C TRP A 102 -23.87 -2.52 12.78
N PRO A 103 -24.79 -3.49 12.63
CA PRO A 103 -26.11 -3.23 12.04
C PRO A 103 -27.01 -2.29 12.85
N SER A 104 -26.69 -2.06 14.12
CA SER A 104 -27.46 -1.21 15.03
C SER A 104 -27.15 0.29 14.91
N ILE A 105 -26.09 0.68 14.19
CA ILE A 105 -25.74 2.10 14.02
C ILE A 105 -26.40 2.69 12.78
N ARG A 106 -26.71 3.99 12.86
CA ARG A 106 -27.09 4.79 11.70
C ARG A 106 -25.84 5.41 11.09
N VAL A 107 -25.63 5.22 9.80
CA VAL A 107 -24.48 5.74 9.07
C VAL A 107 -24.96 6.51 7.86
N GLU A 108 -24.46 7.73 7.68
CA GLU A 108 -24.81 8.59 6.56
C GLU A 108 -23.55 9.17 5.93
N VAL A 109 -23.52 9.20 4.60
CA VAL A 109 -22.47 9.89 3.82
C VAL A 109 -23.03 11.23 3.39
N LEU A 110 -22.44 12.30 3.92
CA LEU A 110 -22.90 13.66 3.71
C LEU A 110 -21.78 14.49 3.07
N ALA A 111 -22.17 15.58 2.42
CA ALA A 111 -21.23 16.65 2.10
C ALA A 111 -20.65 17.25 3.39
N PHE A 112 -19.51 17.94 3.29
CA PHE A 112 -18.86 18.53 4.46
C PHE A 112 -19.85 19.46 5.21
N PRO A 113 -20.15 19.19 6.50
CA PRO A 113 -21.23 19.87 7.20
C PRO A 113 -20.88 21.32 7.53
N SER A 114 -21.89 22.19 7.59
CA SER A 114 -21.72 23.55 8.11
C SER A 114 -21.26 23.54 9.58
N LYS A 115 -20.68 24.65 10.06
CA LYS A 115 -20.21 24.78 11.45
C LYS A 115 -21.27 24.39 12.48
N SER A 116 -22.51 24.87 12.31
CA SER A 116 -23.62 24.59 13.22
C SER A 116 -24.04 23.13 13.21
N GLN A 117 -24.19 22.53 12.03
CA GLN A 117 -24.50 21.10 11.88
C GLN A 117 -23.41 20.23 12.51
N LEU A 118 -22.14 20.55 12.26
CA LEU A 118 -21.01 19.80 12.79
C LEU A 118 -21.01 19.83 14.33
N VAL A 119 -21.11 21.03 14.93
CA VAL A 119 -21.15 21.19 16.39
C VAL A 119 -22.34 20.44 16.98
N GLN A 120 -23.52 20.53 16.36
CA GLN A 120 -24.72 19.83 16.82
C GLN A 120 -24.56 18.30 16.79
N VAL A 121 -24.00 17.76 15.71
CA VAL A 121 -23.75 16.31 15.56
C VAL A 121 -22.77 15.81 16.61
N ILE A 122 -21.65 16.53 16.82
CA ILE A 122 -20.67 16.18 17.86
C ILE A 122 -21.30 16.29 19.26
N SER A 123 -22.04 17.37 19.56
CA SER A 123 -22.72 17.54 20.85
C SER A 123 -23.75 16.44 21.14
N ASN A 124 -24.34 15.84 20.12
CA ASN A 124 -25.26 14.70 20.27
C ASN A 124 -24.54 13.36 20.49
N GLY A 125 -23.21 13.34 20.55
CA GLY A 125 -22.40 12.13 20.71
C GLY A 125 -22.31 11.28 19.44
N SER A 126 -22.53 11.89 18.27
CA SER A 126 -22.23 11.25 16.99
C SER A 126 -20.77 11.49 16.60
N VAL A 127 -20.20 10.56 15.84
CA VAL A 127 -18.81 10.63 15.37
C VAL A 127 -18.78 10.93 13.87
N ILE A 128 -17.86 11.78 13.44
CA ILE A 128 -17.72 12.17 12.03
C ILE A 128 -16.34 11.74 11.55
N LEU A 129 -16.30 11.04 10.40
CA LEU A 129 -15.05 10.70 9.72
C LEU A 129 -14.89 11.61 8.52
N VAL A 130 -13.71 12.20 8.38
CA VAL A 130 -13.43 13.17 7.32
C VAL A 130 -12.17 12.74 6.56
N PRO A 131 -12.25 12.57 5.23
CA PRO A 131 -11.06 12.46 4.41
C PRO A 131 -10.46 13.86 4.19
N TYR A 132 -9.13 13.97 4.25
CA TYR A 132 -8.40 15.22 4.09
C TYR A 132 -6.96 14.97 3.62
N ASP A 133 -6.27 15.99 3.13
CA ASP A 133 -4.84 15.90 2.80
C ASP A 133 -3.98 16.17 4.04
N CYS A 134 -3.06 15.24 4.32
CA CYS A 134 -2.29 15.22 5.56
C CYS A 134 -0.84 15.69 5.35
N ASP A 135 -0.47 16.79 6.01
CA ASP A 135 0.91 17.30 5.99
C ASP A 135 1.85 16.54 6.93
N LYS A 136 3.14 16.91 6.94
CA LYS A 136 4.19 16.33 7.78
C LYS A 136 3.89 16.46 9.27
N ASN A 137 3.25 17.55 9.69
CA ASN A 137 2.78 17.76 11.06
C ASN A 137 1.38 17.17 11.31
N HIS A 138 0.85 16.43 10.34
CA HIS A 138 -0.49 15.82 10.32
C HIS A 138 -1.68 16.78 10.18
N GLU A 139 -1.44 18.09 10.13
CA GLU A 139 -2.50 19.07 9.91
C GLU A 139 -3.10 18.98 8.50
N PRO A 140 -4.31 19.54 8.31
CA PRO A 140 -4.90 19.69 6.99
C PRO A 140 -4.06 20.59 6.08
N ALA A 141 -3.86 20.09 4.86
CA ALA A 141 -3.14 20.78 3.79
C ALA A 141 -3.87 20.63 2.45
N LEU A 142 -3.32 21.26 1.41
CA LEU A 142 -3.90 21.27 0.07
C LEU A 142 -2.92 20.60 -0.90
N PHE A 143 -3.01 19.28 -1.04
CA PHE A 143 -2.14 18.48 -1.92
C PHE A 143 -2.94 17.82 -3.06
N HIS A 144 -4.13 18.32 -3.38
CA HIS A 144 -5.04 17.81 -4.42
C HIS A 144 -5.41 16.32 -4.26
N GLY A 145 -5.38 15.79 -3.04
CA GLY A 145 -5.61 14.37 -2.73
C GLY A 145 -4.35 13.50 -2.75
N HIS A 146 -3.18 14.06 -3.11
CA HIS A 146 -1.94 13.28 -3.21
C HIS A 146 -1.42 12.80 -1.86
N LYS A 147 -1.89 13.37 -0.75
CA LYS A 147 -1.60 12.89 0.60
C LYS A 147 -2.89 12.63 1.38
N ALA A 148 -3.92 12.15 0.67
CA ALA A 148 -5.21 11.84 1.25
C ALA A 148 -5.07 10.89 2.46
N HIS A 149 -5.84 11.22 3.48
CA HIS A 149 -5.85 10.59 4.79
C HIS A 149 -7.25 10.67 5.39
N TRP A 150 -7.49 9.91 6.45
CA TRP A 150 -8.75 9.94 7.19
C TRP A 150 -8.49 10.39 8.62
N CYS A 151 -9.32 11.32 9.11
CA CYS A 151 -9.40 11.66 10.53
C CYS A 151 -10.80 11.37 11.10
N VAL A 152 -10.88 11.33 12.42
CA VAL A 152 -12.08 11.15 13.22
C VAL A 152 -12.27 12.38 14.09
N LEU A 153 -13.40 13.07 13.96
CA LEU A 153 -13.74 14.21 14.80
C LEU A 153 -14.30 13.70 16.12
N VAL A 154 -13.64 14.04 17.22
CA VAL A 154 -13.98 13.59 18.58
C VAL A 154 -14.42 14.73 19.49
N GLY A 155 -14.33 15.97 19.01
CA GLY A 155 -14.66 17.15 19.79
C GLY A 155 -14.48 18.45 18.99
N PHE A 156 -14.72 19.57 19.67
CA PHE A 156 -14.49 20.91 19.14
C PHE A 156 -13.98 21.86 20.24
N ALA A 157 -13.34 22.94 19.80
CA ALA A 157 -12.98 24.08 20.63
C ALA A 157 -13.40 25.37 19.90
N VAL A 158 -14.11 26.25 20.59
CA VAL A 158 -14.60 27.52 20.05
C VAL A 158 -14.03 28.66 20.86
N VAL A 159 -13.24 29.50 20.23
CA VAL A 159 -12.73 30.72 20.87
C VAL A 159 -13.83 31.77 20.88
N SER A 160 -14.04 32.40 22.04
CA SER A 160 -15.12 33.38 22.22
C SER A 160 -14.75 34.44 23.24
N SER A 161 -15.23 35.67 23.02
CA SER A 161 -15.22 36.76 24.01
C SER A 161 -16.02 36.45 25.27
N ASN A 162 -17.03 35.58 25.16
CA ASN A 162 -17.91 35.23 26.27
C ASN A 162 -17.31 34.15 27.19
N ALA A 163 -16.27 33.44 26.72
CA ALA A 163 -15.54 32.48 27.53
C ALA A 163 -14.48 33.20 28.37
N LYS A 164 -14.26 32.72 29.59
CA LYS A 164 -13.15 33.16 30.47
C LYS A 164 -12.25 31.96 30.73
N GLY A 165 -11.05 31.96 30.16
CA GLY A 165 -10.15 30.81 30.19
C GLY A 165 -10.73 29.59 29.45
N LEU A 166 -10.37 28.38 29.87
CA LEU A 166 -10.92 27.15 29.32
C LEU A 166 -12.21 26.73 30.04
N GLN A 167 -13.30 26.56 29.30
CA GLN A 167 -14.61 26.18 29.81
C GLN A 167 -15.16 24.99 29.02
N TRP A 168 -15.71 24.00 29.72
CA TRP A 168 -16.36 22.86 29.06
C TRP A 168 -17.73 23.28 28.52
N ALA A 169 -17.98 22.99 27.25
CA ALA A 169 -19.26 23.27 26.60
C ALA A 169 -20.30 22.24 27.05
N THR A 170 -21.37 22.71 27.69
CA THR A 170 -22.55 21.89 28.05
C THR A 170 -23.64 21.96 26.98
N LYS A 171 -23.58 22.98 26.12
CA LYS A 171 -24.45 23.20 24.97
C LYS A 171 -23.62 23.78 23.81
N PRO A 172 -24.08 23.66 22.55
CA PRO A 172 -23.47 24.34 21.41
C PRO A 172 -23.29 25.85 21.69
N PRO A 173 -22.09 26.42 21.47
CA PRO A 173 -21.88 27.86 21.57
C PRO A 173 -22.68 28.65 20.52
N ASP A 174 -23.17 29.83 20.87
CA ASP A 174 -23.99 30.66 19.98
C ASP A 174 -23.18 31.29 18.83
N CYS A 175 -21.89 31.58 19.06
CA CYS A 175 -20.97 32.10 18.06
C CYS A 175 -19.94 31.03 17.70
N LEU A 176 -19.76 30.75 16.40
CA LEU A 176 -18.86 29.72 15.87
C LEU A 176 -17.81 30.31 14.91
N GLU A 177 -17.48 31.59 15.06
CA GLU A 177 -16.54 32.28 14.16
C GLU A 177 -15.18 31.58 14.13
N HIS A 178 -14.58 31.37 15.31
CA HIS A 178 -13.28 30.71 15.47
C HIS A 178 -13.45 29.26 15.96
N LEU A 179 -13.94 28.39 15.06
CA LEU A 179 -14.18 26.97 15.34
C LEU A 179 -12.95 26.12 15.02
N TYR A 180 -12.50 25.38 16.03
CA TYR A 180 -11.46 24.36 15.94
C TYR A 180 -12.03 22.98 16.25
N LEU A 181 -11.47 21.95 15.64
CA LEU A 181 -11.91 20.57 15.71
C LEU A 181 -10.83 19.72 16.38
N LEU A 182 -11.24 18.92 17.36
CA LEU A 182 -10.38 17.92 17.96
C LEU A 182 -10.48 16.64 17.14
N CYS A 183 -9.35 16.18 16.63
CA CYS A 183 -9.29 15.14 15.61
C CYS A 183 -8.31 14.03 16.01
N LEU A 184 -8.72 12.77 15.88
CA LEU A 184 -7.83 11.62 15.89
C LEU A 184 -7.51 11.17 14.46
N HIS A 185 -6.34 10.57 14.25
CA HIS A 185 -5.94 10.04 12.95
C HIS A 185 -4.87 8.95 13.11
N GLY A 186 -4.68 8.12 12.09
CA GLY A 186 -3.86 6.91 12.19
C GLY A 186 -2.35 7.12 12.29
N LYS A 187 -1.83 8.35 12.25
CA LYS A 187 -0.38 8.66 12.31
C LYS A 187 0.09 9.16 13.67
N SER A 188 -0.82 9.42 14.61
CA SER A 188 -0.51 9.99 15.93
C SER A 188 -1.28 9.26 17.01
N LYS A 189 -0.74 9.30 18.24
CA LYS A 189 -1.46 8.86 19.45
C LYS A 189 -2.22 10.02 20.13
N TYR A 190 -1.99 11.25 19.69
CA TYR A 190 -2.51 12.47 20.30
C TYR A 190 -3.49 13.16 19.35
N GLU A 191 -4.50 13.81 19.91
CA GLU A 191 -5.48 14.59 19.20
C GLU A 191 -4.82 15.80 18.52
N GLY A 192 -5.15 16.02 17.25
CA GLY A 192 -4.90 17.28 16.57
C GLY A 192 -5.97 18.31 16.92
N VAL A 193 -5.60 19.59 16.98
CA VAL A 193 -6.53 20.70 17.08
C VAL A 193 -6.42 21.53 15.82
N TRP A 194 -7.41 21.44 14.93
CA TRP A 194 -7.34 21.99 13.58
C TRP A 194 -8.47 22.99 13.32
N SER A 195 -8.22 24.06 12.57
CA SER A 195 -9.27 24.99 12.16
C SER A 195 -10.29 24.28 11.27
N TYR A 196 -11.57 24.58 11.48
CA TYR A 196 -12.68 24.12 10.66
C TYR A 196 -12.46 24.46 9.18
N GLU A 197 -12.05 25.70 8.90
CA GLU A 197 -11.84 26.25 7.56
C GLU A 197 -10.74 25.48 6.82
N ARG A 198 -9.62 25.22 7.51
CA ARG A 198 -8.51 24.45 6.93
C ARG A 198 -8.90 23.01 6.64
N LEU A 199 -9.64 22.36 7.54
CA LEU A 199 -10.11 20.99 7.30
C LEU A 199 -11.14 20.94 6.17
N ALA A 200 -12.08 21.89 6.11
CA ALA A 200 -13.09 21.98 5.06
C ALA A 200 -12.44 22.20 3.68
N ALA A 201 -11.46 23.11 3.60
CA ALA A 201 -10.70 23.35 2.37
C ALA A 201 -9.92 22.10 1.94
N SER A 202 -9.28 21.40 2.89
CA SER A 202 -8.56 20.16 2.63
C SER A 202 -9.48 19.01 2.20
N ASN A 203 -10.68 18.89 2.77
CA ASN A 203 -11.66 17.92 2.29
C ASN A 203 -12.12 18.21 0.86
N LYS A 204 -12.35 19.49 0.53
CA LYS A 204 -12.81 19.92 -0.79
C LYS A 204 -11.76 19.67 -1.88
N ASN A 205 -10.47 19.71 -1.54
CA ASN A 205 -9.39 19.60 -2.52
C ASN A 205 -9.05 18.16 -2.96
N LEU A 206 -9.75 17.15 -2.47
CA LEU A 206 -9.44 15.73 -2.77
C LEU A 206 -9.94 15.34 -4.16
N GLU A 207 -9.18 15.69 -5.19
CA GLU A 207 -9.56 15.54 -6.59
C GLU A 207 -8.79 14.41 -7.29
N GLU A 208 -7.55 14.16 -6.88
CA GLU A 208 -6.63 13.23 -7.55
C GLU A 208 -6.12 12.14 -6.59
N ILE A 209 -5.80 10.99 -7.17
CA ILE A 209 -5.08 9.93 -6.47
C ILE A 209 -3.60 10.10 -6.79
N GLU A 210 -2.73 10.10 -5.75
CA GLU A 210 -1.28 10.14 -5.95
C GLU A 210 -0.83 8.96 -6.83
N GLU A 211 -0.57 9.21 -8.10
CA GLU A 211 0.25 8.32 -8.89
C GLU A 211 1.70 8.47 -8.42
N LYS A 212 2.12 7.64 -7.47
CA LYS A 212 3.54 7.53 -7.13
C LYS A 212 4.31 7.08 -8.37
N SER A 213 4.82 8.03 -9.15
CA SER A 213 5.82 7.78 -10.17
C SER A 213 7.11 7.34 -9.45
N ARG A 214 7.27 6.03 -9.28
CA ARG A 214 8.50 5.45 -8.73
C ARG A 214 9.49 5.20 -9.86
N GLY A 215 10.75 5.56 -9.61
CA GLY A 215 11.88 5.24 -10.49
C GLY A 215 11.87 5.99 -11.82
N TRP A 216 11.90 5.23 -12.93
CA TRP A 216 12.17 5.70 -14.29
C TRP A 216 11.24 6.83 -14.78
N LYS A 217 9.97 6.87 -14.36
CA LYS A 217 9.06 7.97 -14.72
C LYS A 217 9.48 9.33 -14.15
N THR A 218 10.10 9.35 -12.97
CA THR A 218 10.67 10.59 -12.39
C THR A 218 11.93 10.98 -13.15
N VAL A 219 12.76 10.00 -13.53
CA VAL A 219 13.94 10.23 -14.37
C VAL A 219 13.52 10.77 -15.73
N GLN A 220 12.55 10.17 -16.43
CA GLN A 220 12.02 10.64 -17.71
C GLN A 220 11.49 12.08 -17.64
N ARG A 221 10.81 12.45 -16.55
CA ARG A 221 10.31 13.82 -16.36
C ARG A 221 11.43 14.83 -16.11
N CYS A 222 12.49 14.43 -15.40
CA CYS A 222 13.62 15.29 -15.09
C CYS A 222 14.71 15.27 -16.19
N LEU A 223 14.71 14.26 -17.06
CA LEU A 223 15.74 14.04 -18.08
C LEU A 223 15.90 15.24 -19.03
N PRO A 224 14.84 15.91 -19.52
CA PRO A 224 15.00 17.11 -20.35
C PRO A 224 15.75 18.23 -19.62
N LYS A 225 15.48 18.41 -18.32
CA LYS A 225 16.13 19.45 -17.50
C LYS A 225 17.58 19.10 -17.18
N ILE A 226 17.87 17.81 -16.94
CA ILE A 226 19.23 17.31 -16.69
C ILE A 226 20.08 17.39 -17.97
N LEU A 227 19.50 17.07 -19.13
CA LEU A 227 20.16 17.22 -20.44
C LEU A 227 20.44 18.69 -20.75
N GLU A 228 19.47 19.58 -20.48
CA GLU A 228 19.66 21.01 -20.67
C GLU A 228 20.74 21.58 -19.75
N TYR A 229 20.72 21.22 -18.46
CA TYR A 229 21.79 21.57 -17.52
C TYR A 229 23.16 21.04 -17.97
N GLY A 230 23.23 19.78 -18.39
CA GLY A 230 24.45 19.19 -18.92
C GLY A 230 24.97 19.88 -20.19
N ARG A 231 24.08 20.42 -21.03
CA ARG A 231 24.46 21.23 -22.21
C ARG A 231 24.96 22.62 -21.80
N GLN A 232 24.30 23.27 -20.83
CA GLN A 232 24.68 24.60 -20.34
C GLN A 232 26.03 24.58 -19.62
N GLU A 233 26.29 23.55 -18.83
CA GLU A 233 27.56 23.36 -18.12
C GLU A 233 28.68 22.75 -19.00
N GLY A 234 28.42 22.55 -20.29
CA GLY A 234 29.39 21.98 -21.23
C GLY A 234 29.75 20.50 -20.98
N ILE A 235 29.02 19.82 -20.10
CA ILE A 235 29.18 18.39 -19.77
C ILE A 235 28.73 17.52 -20.95
N LEU A 236 27.71 17.95 -21.69
CA LEU A 236 27.17 17.27 -22.88
C LEU A 236 27.53 18.05 -24.14
N GLN A 237 28.40 17.48 -24.96
CA GLN A 237 28.83 18.04 -26.24
C GLN A 237 27.67 18.01 -27.25
N ILE A 238 27.41 19.14 -27.90
CA ILE A 238 26.46 19.23 -29.02
C ILE A 238 27.17 18.60 -30.23
N ARG A 239 26.62 17.50 -30.74
CA ARG A 239 27.11 16.89 -31.97
C ARG A 239 26.39 17.56 -33.13
N ASP A 240 27.14 18.32 -33.93
CA ASP A 240 26.64 18.94 -35.17
C ASP A 240 26.11 17.91 -36.16
N GLU A 241 25.19 18.38 -36.99
CA GLU A 241 24.17 17.65 -37.73
C GLU A 241 24.66 16.49 -38.62
N GLY A 242 24.00 15.34 -38.46
CA GLY A 242 23.87 14.26 -39.43
C GLY A 242 22.42 13.78 -39.43
N PRO A 243 21.93 13.07 -40.48
CA PRO A 243 20.49 12.88 -40.70
C PRO A 243 19.85 12.30 -39.46
N ALA A 244 18.85 13.01 -38.93
CA ALA A 244 18.23 12.74 -37.65
C ALA A 244 17.92 11.25 -37.51
N PHE A 245 18.57 10.59 -36.55
CA PHE A 245 18.07 9.32 -36.04
C PHE A 245 16.69 9.62 -35.47
N ASN A 246 15.66 9.31 -36.24
CA ASN A 246 14.28 9.64 -35.94
C ASN A 246 13.78 8.75 -34.79
N ILE A 247 14.23 9.08 -33.58
CA ILE A 247 13.83 8.45 -32.32
C ILE A 247 12.31 8.50 -32.19
N THR A 248 11.68 9.60 -32.63
CA THR A 248 10.22 9.78 -32.65
C THR A 248 9.53 8.75 -33.55
N GLY A 249 10.10 8.46 -34.72
CA GLY A 249 9.61 7.44 -35.66
C GLY A 249 9.81 6.00 -35.15
N ILE A 250 10.91 5.73 -34.44
CA ILE A 250 11.13 4.42 -33.78
C ILE A 250 10.21 4.27 -32.56
N LEU A 251 9.92 5.35 -31.83
CA LEU A 251 8.99 5.35 -30.70
C LEU A 251 7.54 5.20 -31.16
N LEU A 252 7.15 5.86 -32.26
CA LEU A 252 5.84 5.67 -32.88
C LEU A 252 5.71 4.29 -33.51
N ALA A 253 6.73 3.76 -34.19
CA ALA A 253 6.74 2.40 -34.71
C ALA A 253 6.73 1.35 -33.58
N ALA A 254 7.45 1.58 -32.47
CA ALA A 254 7.41 0.72 -31.28
C ALA A 254 6.10 0.84 -30.48
N GLN A 255 5.45 2.00 -30.52
CA GLN A 255 4.14 2.23 -29.91
C GLN A 255 3.01 1.65 -30.78
N GLU A 256 3.17 1.64 -32.10
CA GLU A 256 2.25 1.04 -33.07
C GLU A 256 2.40 -0.50 -33.12
N GLU A 257 3.63 -1.03 -33.02
CA GLU A 257 3.87 -2.47 -32.81
C GLU A 257 3.39 -2.97 -31.44
N ALA A 258 3.39 -2.12 -30.40
CA ALA A 258 2.80 -2.46 -29.11
C ALA A 258 1.25 -2.50 -29.12
N HIS A 259 0.61 -1.86 -30.09
CA HIS A 259 -0.85 -1.83 -30.23
C HIS A 259 -1.40 -2.86 -31.24
N ILE A 260 -0.55 -3.53 -32.03
CA ILE A 260 -0.97 -4.57 -32.99
C ILE A 260 -0.15 -5.86 -32.79
N ARG A 261 -0.26 -6.47 -31.60
CA ARG A 261 -0.21 -7.92 -31.34
C ARG A 261 -0.09 -8.16 -29.83
N GLU A 262 -1.23 -8.22 -29.15
CA GLU A 262 -1.35 -9.13 -28.01
C GLU A 262 -1.84 -10.49 -28.51
N PRO A 263 -0.98 -11.48 -28.75
CA PRO A 263 -1.38 -12.85 -28.51
C PRO A 263 -1.46 -13.00 -26.99
N ARG A 264 -2.68 -13.20 -26.47
CA ARG A 264 -3.03 -13.67 -25.12
C ARG A 264 -1.81 -14.05 -24.26
N ASN A 265 -1.40 -13.14 -23.37
CA ASN A 265 -0.27 -13.35 -22.46
C ASN A 265 -0.68 -14.32 -21.33
N GLY A 266 -0.69 -15.62 -21.63
CA GLY A 266 -1.09 -16.71 -20.74
C GLY A 266 0.03 -17.35 -19.90
N ASP A 267 1.29 -16.97 -20.11
CA ASP A 267 2.44 -17.78 -19.66
C ASP A 267 3.24 -17.23 -18.46
N LYS A 268 2.84 -16.10 -17.86
CA LYS A 268 3.60 -15.51 -16.73
C LYS A 268 3.12 -16.08 -15.39
N VAL A 269 3.95 -16.91 -14.76
CA VAL A 269 3.70 -17.45 -13.42
C VAL A 269 4.02 -16.37 -12.37
N ASN A 270 3.02 -15.98 -11.56
CA ASN A 270 3.18 -15.09 -10.41
C ASN A 270 3.39 -15.93 -9.14
N LEU A 271 4.64 -16.10 -8.70
CA LEU A 271 4.94 -16.66 -7.37
C LEU A 271 4.90 -15.55 -6.31
N PRO A 272 4.42 -15.82 -5.09
CA PRO A 272 4.46 -14.87 -3.98
C PRO A 272 5.92 -14.53 -3.63
N THR A 273 6.28 -13.26 -3.73
CA THR A 273 7.58 -12.73 -3.30
C THR A 273 7.44 -12.29 -1.85
N ASN A 274 8.12 -12.96 -0.91
CA ASN A 274 8.22 -12.49 0.48
C ASN A 274 9.20 -11.31 0.53
N ASP A 275 8.90 -10.30 1.36
CA ASP A 275 9.67 -9.05 1.51
C ASP A 275 11.11 -9.32 2.00
N ILE A 276 12.02 -9.51 1.05
CA ILE A 276 13.46 -9.53 1.26
C ILE A 276 14.05 -8.45 0.35
N THR A 277 15.12 -7.79 0.81
CA THR A 277 15.83 -6.68 0.16
C THR A 277 15.84 -6.74 -1.37
N MET A 278 15.76 -5.58 -2.05
CA MET A 278 15.79 -5.45 -3.53
C MET A 278 16.88 -6.29 -4.23
N MET A 279 17.99 -6.58 -3.55
CA MET A 279 19.06 -7.43 -4.05
C MET A 279 18.63 -8.89 -4.26
N HIS A 280 17.81 -9.46 -3.36
CA HIS A 280 17.29 -10.82 -3.49
C HIS A 280 16.16 -10.90 -4.51
N GLU A 281 15.38 -9.83 -4.69
CA GLU A 281 14.38 -9.75 -5.76
C GLU A 281 14.99 -9.69 -7.16
N ALA A 282 16.27 -9.28 -7.25
CA ALA A 282 16.97 -9.22 -8.52
C ALA A 282 17.43 -10.60 -9.02
N ILE A 283 17.34 -11.66 -8.22
CA ILE A 283 17.69 -13.02 -8.64
C ILE A 283 16.65 -13.51 -9.67
N PRO A 284 17.04 -13.73 -10.93
CA PRO A 284 16.10 -14.13 -11.97
C PRO A 284 15.72 -15.60 -11.86
N PHE A 285 14.51 -15.94 -12.33
CA PHE A 285 14.17 -17.33 -12.60
C PHE A 285 14.85 -17.76 -13.90
N LEU A 286 15.77 -18.73 -13.82
CA LEU A 286 16.51 -19.23 -14.97
C LEU A 286 16.15 -20.70 -15.24
N PRO A 287 16.36 -21.21 -16.47
CA PRO A 287 16.33 -22.64 -16.72
C PRO A 287 17.35 -23.37 -15.84
N VAL A 288 16.95 -24.50 -15.27
CA VAL A 288 17.79 -25.28 -14.33
C VAL A 288 19.22 -25.56 -14.86
N PRO A 289 19.44 -25.92 -16.14
CA PRO A 289 20.81 -26.09 -16.65
C PRO A 289 21.66 -24.83 -16.57
N VAL A 290 21.08 -23.66 -16.87
CA VAL A 290 21.76 -22.36 -16.81
C VAL A 290 22.09 -21.99 -15.36
N ALA A 291 21.21 -22.33 -14.42
CA ALA A 291 21.44 -22.14 -12.99
C ALA A 291 22.65 -22.95 -12.48
N PHE A 292 22.79 -24.21 -12.93
CA PHE A 292 23.97 -25.02 -12.61
C PHE A 292 25.26 -24.42 -13.18
N VAL A 293 25.22 -23.94 -14.43
CA VAL A 293 26.37 -23.23 -15.04
C VAL A 293 26.75 -21.99 -14.21
N CYS A 294 25.76 -21.20 -13.77
CA CYS A 294 26.02 -20.04 -12.91
C CYS A 294 26.63 -20.43 -11.55
N LEU A 295 26.19 -21.53 -10.94
CA LEU A 295 26.79 -22.02 -9.70
C LEU A 295 28.24 -22.48 -9.92
N THR A 296 28.51 -23.26 -10.97
CA THR A 296 29.87 -23.72 -11.30
C THR A 296 30.81 -22.53 -11.50
N LEU A 297 30.36 -21.49 -12.20
CA LEU A 297 31.13 -20.26 -12.37
C LEU A 297 31.37 -19.53 -11.04
N ASN A 298 30.36 -19.45 -10.17
CA ASN A 298 30.51 -18.83 -8.84
C ASN A 298 31.44 -19.62 -7.89
N ILE A 299 31.64 -20.92 -8.13
CA ILE A 299 32.62 -21.78 -7.43
C ILE A 299 34.02 -21.59 -8.01
N ILE A 300 34.18 -21.33 -9.30
CA ILE A 300 35.51 -21.16 -9.92
C ILE A 300 36.03 -19.74 -9.73
N LEU A 301 35.17 -18.75 -9.97
CA LEU A 301 35.49 -17.32 -9.91
C LEU A 301 34.33 -16.55 -9.27
N PRO A 302 34.52 -15.98 -8.06
CA PRO A 302 33.43 -15.36 -7.31
C PRO A 302 32.76 -14.23 -8.09
N GLY A 303 31.43 -14.24 -8.11
CA GLY A 303 30.63 -13.22 -8.78
C GLY A 303 30.47 -13.38 -10.29
N SER A 304 31.25 -14.23 -10.97
CA SER A 304 31.15 -14.42 -12.42
C SER A 304 29.81 -15.05 -12.84
N GLY A 305 29.36 -16.07 -12.12
CA GLY A 305 28.05 -16.69 -12.30
C GLY A 305 26.89 -15.78 -11.90
N THR A 306 27.08 -14.94 -10.89
CA THR A 306 26.11 -13.90 -10.50
C THR A 306 25.91 -12.91 -11.65
N ILE A 307 26.99 -12.40 -12.26
CA ILE A 307 26.92 -11.50 -13.43
C ILE A 307 26.24 -12.19 -14.61
N LEU A 308 26.65 -13.43 -14.93
CA LEU A 308 26.06 -14.22 -16.02
C LEU A 308 24.56 -14.45 -15.81
N SER A 309 24.12 -14.66 -14.57
CA SER A 309 22.70 -14.82 -14.25
C SER A 309 21.88 -13.58 -14.62
N GLY A 310 22.44 -12.39 -14.39
CA GLY A 310 21.85 -11.11 -14.79
C GLY A 310 21.66 -10.99 -16.31
N PHE A 311 22.71 -11.28 -17.08
CA PHE A 311 22.65 -11.27 -18.55
C PHE A 311 21.71 -12.36 -19.11
N SER A 312 21.73 -13.54 -18.50
CA SER A 312 20.84 -14.65 -18.88
C SER A 312 19.37 -14.31 -18.69
N ALA A 313 19.04 -13.36 -17.81
CA ALA A 313 17.68 -12.84 -17.64
C ALA A 313 17.18 -12.00 -18.83
N LEU A 314 18.06 -11.52 -19.71
CA LEU A 314 17.65 -10.80 -20.93
C LEU A 314 17.02 -11.75 -21.94
N CYS A 315 17.64 -12.92 -22.13
CA CYS A 315 17.33 -13.85 -23.21
C CYS A 315 16.49 -15.05 -22.76
N MET A 316 16.74 -15.60 -21.56
CA MET A 316 16.20 -16.91 -21.16
C MET A 316 15.50 -16.91 -19.78
N GLY A 317 15.60 -15.81 -19.02
CA GLY A 317 15.07 -15.73 -17.66
C GLY A 317 13.84 -14.84 -17.50
N GLN A 318 13.04 -15.14 -16.46
CA GLN A 318 11.96 -14.27 -16.01
C GLN A 318 12.42 -13.44 -14.81
N PRO A 319 12.60 -12.12 -14.95
CA PRO A 319 13.00 -11.29 -13.82
C PRO A 319 11.82 -11.05 -12.86
N ARG A 320 12.12 -11.07 -11.56
CA ARG A 320 11.16 -11.03 -10.45
C ARG A 320 10.90 -9.64 -9.89
N ILE A 321 11.74 -8.67 -10.26
CA ILE A 321 11.63 -7.29 -9.78
C ILE A 321 10.27 -6.71 -10.14
N ASN A 322 9.56 -6.15 -9.16
CA ASN A 322 8.19 -5.66 -9.34
C ASN A 322 8.14 -4.25 -10.00
N PHE A 323 8.97 -4.04 -11.01
CA PHE A 323 8.97 -2.86 -11.88
C PHE A 323 8.34 -3.22 -13.24
N LYS A 324 7.42 -2.37 -13.72
CA LYS A 324 6.71 -2.57 -15.02
C LYS A 324 7.58 -2.19 -16.23
N GLU A 325 8.44 -1.19 -16.08
CA GLU A 325 9.37 -0.71 -17.11
C GLU A 325 10.82 -0.96 -16.68
N GLY A 326 11.67 -1.48 -17.57
CA GLY A 326 13.10 -1.67 -17.31
C GLY A 326 13.48 -2.88 -16.44
N ARG A 327 12.54 -3.77 -16.10
CA ARG A 327 12.77 -4.93 -15.21
C ARG A 327 14.02 -5.75 -15.56
N LYS A 328 14.21 -6.02 -16.84
CA LYS A 328 15.36 -6.74 -17.40
C LYS A 328 16.68 -6.01 -17.16
N LEU A 329 16.71 -4.70 -17.40
CA LEU A 329 17.89 -3.87 -17.20
C LEU A 329 18.28 -3.78 -15.72
N VAL A 330 17.30 -3.57 -14.83
CA VAL A 330 17.56 -3.50 -13.38
C VAL A 330 18.11 -4.82 -12.85
N THR A 331 17.59 -5.95 -13.31
CA THR A 331 18.13 -7.28 -12.98
C THR A 331 19.60 -7.42 -13.43
N VAL A 332 19.95 -6.96 -14.63
CA VAL A 332 21.35 -6.98 -15.10
C VAL A 332 22.24 -6.11 -14.20
N VAL A 333 21.83 -4.87 -13.93
CA VAL A 333 22.64 -3.91 -13.14
C VAL A 333 22.86 -4.41 -11.72
N ILE A 334 21.82 -4.90 -11.03
CA ILE A 334 21.97 -5.37 -9.65
C ILE A 334 22.87 -6.60 -9.60
N ASN A 335 22.68 -7.58 -10.49
CA ASN A 335 23.55 -8.76 -10.51
C ASN A 335 24.99 -8.43 -10.93
N ALA A 336 25.19 -7.39 -11.76
CA ALA A 336 26.52 -6.87 -12.06
C ALA A 336 27.21 -6.26 -10.82
N LEU A 337 26.50 -5.41 -10.06
CA LEU A 337 27.02 -4.79 -8.85
C LEU A 337 27.30 -5.80 -7.73
N VAL A 338 26.41 -6.79 -7.54
CA VAL A 338 26.60 -7.87 -6.57
C VAL A 338 27.80 -8.72 -6.95
N GLY A 339 27.94 -9.10 -8.23
CA GLY A 339 29.09 -9.88 -8.68
C GLY A 339 30.43 -9.14 -8.55
N LEU A 340 30.45 -7.83 -8.86
CA LEU A 340 31.63 -6.98 -8.64
C LEU A 340 31.99 -6.85 -7.16
N SER A 341 30.98 -6.77 -6.29
CA SER A 341 31.18 -6.73 -4.84
C SER A 341 31.68 -8.07 -4.28
N GLN A 342 31.19 -9.20 -4.80
CA GLN A 342 31.68 -10.55 -4.48
C GLN A 342 33.15 -10.71 -4.89
N PHE A 343 33.54 -10.14 -6.03
CA PHE A 343 34.94 -10.12 -6.47
C PHE A 343 35.83 -9.24 -5.57
N PHE A 344 35.38 -8.02 -5.25
CA PHE A 344 36.13 -7.09 -4.41
C PHE A 344 36.33 -7.62 -2.98
N THR A 345 35.35 -8.35 -2.46
CA THR A 345 35.38 -8.92 -1.09
C THR A 345 36.19 -10.22 -0.98
N ILE A 346 36.84 -10.68 -2.05
CA ILE A 346 37.80 -11.81 -1.99
C ILE A 346 39.02 -11.44 -1.16
N THR A 347 39.48 -10.18 -1.26
CA THR A 347 40.66 -9.68 -0.53
C THR A 347 40.45 -9.67 0.99
N PHE A 348 39.20 -9.70 1.44
CA PHE A 348 38.81 -9.78 2.85
C PHE A 348 38.43 -11.22 3.23
N LEU A 349 39.42 -12.00 3.65
CA LEU A 349 39.24 -13.34 4.28
C LEU A 349 38.38 -14.33 3.46
N LEU A 350 38.40 -14.25 2.13
CA LEU A 350 37.56 -15.08 1.25
C LEU A 350 36.05 -14.98 1.51
N VAL A 351 35.58 -13.90 2.18
CA VAL A 351 34.15 -13.70 2.47
C VAL A 351 33.34 -13.64 1.17
N GLY A 352 33.90 -13.05 0.11
CA GLY A 352 33.27 -12.99 -1.21
C GLY A 352 32.98 -14.36 -1.84
N TRP A 353 33.79 -15.38 -1.53
CA TRP A 353 33.59 -16.75 -2.03
C TRP A 353 32.34 -17.40 -1.41
N PHE A 354 32.21 -17.35 -0.09
CA PHE A 354 31.03 -17.87 0.61
C PHE A 354 29.75 -17.16 0.15
N TRP A 355 29.82 -15.84 -0.03
CA TRP A 355 28.70 -15.06 -0.52
C TRP A 355 28.33 -15.42 -1.98
N SER A 356 29.32 -15.62 -2.85
CA SER A 356 29.14 -16.06 -4.25
C SER A 356 28.47 -17.44 -4.36
N ILE A 357 28.90 -18.42 -3.55
CA ILE A 357 28.33 -19.77 -3.53
C ILE A 357 26.88 -19.74 -3.01
N ALA A 358 26.61 -18.99 -1.94
CA ALA A 358 25.26 -18.82 -1.41
C ALA A 358 24.31 -18.21 -2.46
N TRP A 359 24.79 -17.23 -3.22
CA TRP A 359 24.03 -16.63 -4.32
C TRP A 359 23.73 -17.63 -5.45
N GLY A 360 24.72 -18.47 -5.80
CA GLY A 360 24.55 -19.56 -6.76
C GLY A 360 23.51 -20.59 -6.31
N GLY A 361 23.49 -20.94 -5.01
CA GLY A 361 22.48 -21.81 -4.42
C GLY A 361 21.06 -21.23 -4.50
N LEU A 362 20.91 -19.93 -4.24
CA LEU A 362 19.61 -19.24 -4.35
C LEU A 362 19.08 -19.22 -5.79
N ILE A 363 19.95 -19.05 -6.79
CA ILE A 363 19.58 -19.14 -8.21
C ILE A 363 19.01 -20.52 -8.53
N ILE A 364 19.62 -21.61 -8.04
CA ILE A 364 19.14 -22.98 -8.25
C ILE A 364 17.79 -23.21 -7.56
N ILE A 365 17.66 -22.85 -6.27
CA ILE A 365 16.41 -23.03 -5.51
C ILE A 365 15.24 -22.35 -6.23
N HIS A 366 15.43 -21.10 -6.67
CA HIS A 366 14.40 -20.38 -7.40
C HIS A 366 14.14 -20.95 -8.79
N SER A 367 15.17 -21.43 -9.49
CA SER A 367 15.02 -22.07 -10.80
C SER A 367 14.25 -23.41 -10.71
N MET A 368 14.44 -24.17 -9.63
CA MET A 368 13.67 -25.38 -9.33
C MET A 368 12.20 -25.05 -9.03
N GLN A 369 11.95 -24.07 -8.16
CA GLN A 369 10.58 -23.59 -7.88
C GLN A 369 9.86 -23.14 -9.16
N TYR A 370 10.57 -22.46 -10.06
CA TYR A 370 10.03 -22.05 -11.34
C TYR A 370 9.71 -23.24 -12.26
N ARG A 371 10.59 -24.25 -12.31
CA ARG A 371 10.36 -25.48 -13.08
C ARG A 371 9.15 -26.25 -12.56
N ASP A 372 9.02 -26.41 -11.25
CA ASP A 372 7.93 -27.16 -10.63
C ASP A 372 6.59 -26.45 -10.87
N ALA A 373 6.56 -25.12 -10.77
CA ALA A 373 5.37 -24.32 -11.11
C ALA A 373 4.99 -24.43 -12.60
N LEU A 374 5.98 -24.49 -13.50
CA LEU A 374 5.74 -24.68 -14.94
C LEU A 374 5.23 -26.09 -15.25
N GLN A 375 5.74 -27.12 -14.57
CA GLN A 375 5.25 -28.50 -14.70
C GLN A 375 3.81 -28.63 -14.22
N GLN A 376 3.45 -28.01 -13.10
CA GLN A 376 2.09 -28.01 -12.57
C GLN A 376 1.11 -27.39 -13.57
N ARG A 377 1.47 -26.27 -14.22
CA ARG A 377 0.63 -25.65 -15.27
C ARG A 377 0.45 -26.54 -16.49
N ARG A 378 1.50 -27.24 -16.93
CA ARG A 378 1.41 -28.18 -18.05
C ARG A 378 0.46 -29.33 -17.72
N GLN A 379 0.51 -29.84 -16.50
CA GLN A 379 -0.43 -30.88 -16.03
C GLN A 379 -1.87 -30.36 -15.96
N GLU A 380 -2.10 -29.12 -15.48
CA GLU A 380 -3.43 -28.49 -15.48
C GLU A 380 -3.98 -28.28 -16.89
N ALA A 381 -3.14 -27.83 -17.83
CA ALA A 381 -3.52 -27.61 -19.22
C ALA A 381 -3.83 -28.93 -19.94
N VAL A 382 -3.01 -29.96 -19.73
CA VAL A 382 -3.25 -31.31 -20.27
C VAL A 382 -4.51 -31.93 -19.67
N ALA A 383 -4.75 -31.78 -18.36
CA ALA A 383 -5.98 -32.25 -17.73
C ALA A 383 -7.21 -31.51 -18.26
N THR A 384 -7.12 -30.21 -18.47
CA THR A 384 -8.22 -29.41 -19.05
C THR A 384 -8.49 -29.80 -20.50
N ALA A 385 -7.45 -29.99 -21.32
CA ALA A 385 -7.57 -30.43 -22.70
C ALA A 385 -8.10 -31.88 -22.80
N ALA A 386 -7.71 -32.76 -21.88
CA ALA A 386 -8.22 -34.12 -21.79
C ALA A 386 -9.71 -34.13 -21.40
N ILE A 387 -10.11 -33.30 -20.43
CA ILE A 387 -11.53 -33.14 -20.05
C ILE A 387 -12.33 -32.53 -21.22
N GLU A 388 -11.80 -31.54 -21.92
CA GLU A 388 -12.43 -30.94 -23.11
C GLU A 388 -12.57 -31.95 -24.26
N ALA A 389 -11.58 -32.82 -24.47
CA ALA A 389 -11.65 -33.92 -25.43
C ALA A 389 -12.70 -34.97 -25.02
N LEU A 390 -12.76 -35.35 -23.74
CA LEU A 390 -13.74 -36.31 -23.21
C LEU A 390 -15.18 -35.75 -23.19
N THR A 391 -15.35 -34.44 -23.12
CA THR A 391 -16.66 -33.77 -23.12
C THR A 391 -17.09 -33.30 -24.51
N LYS A 392 -16.25 -33.46 -25.55
CA LYS A 392 -16.66 -33.20 -26.93
C LYS A 392 -17.60 -34.28 -27.48
N ASP A 393 -17.51 -35.50 -26.96
CA ASP A 393 -18.34 -36.64 -27.38
C ASP A 393 -19.50 -36.96 -26.43
N SER A 394 -19.62 -36.25 -25.30
CA SER A 394 -20.81 -36.32 -24.44
C SER A 394 -21.40 -34.94 -24.27
N ILE A 395 -22.72 -34.82 -24.40
CA ILE A 395 -23.46 -33.57 -24.20
C ILE A 395 -23.38 -33.19 -22.70
N LEU A 396 -22.24 -32.69 -22.26
CA LEU A 396 -22.02 -32.25 -20.89
C LEU A 396 -21.82 -30.74 -20.88
N HIS A 397 -22.77 -30.05 -20.25
CA HIS A 397 -22.86 -28.60 -20.26
C HIS A 397 -21.62 -28.00 -19.56
N ARG A 398 -21.01 -26.97 -20.15
CA ARG A 398 -19.84 -26.21 -19.64
C ARG A 398 -19.89 -25.84 -18.14
N ARG A 399 -21.07 -25.81 -17.52
CA ARG A 399 -21.28 -25.59 -16.07
C ARG A 399 -20.83 -26.80 -15.24
N ASP A 400 -21.04 -28.01 -15.71
CA ASP A 400 -20.71 -29.24 -15.01
C ASP A 400 -19.19 -29.49 -15.00
N VAL A 401 -18.50 -29.10 -16.07
CA VAL A 401 -17.03 -29.15 -16.15
C VAL A 401 -16.38 -28.26 -15.08
N LYS A 402 -16.85 -27.03 -14.88
CA LYS A 402 -16.31 -26.15 -13.83
C LYS A 402 -16.59 -26.67 -12.42
N THR A 403 -17.74 -27.32 -12.22
CA THR A 403 -18.12 -27.93 -10.94
C THR A 403 -17.27 -29.18 -10.66
N LEU A 404 -17.03 -30.01 -11.66
CA LEU A 404 -16.16 -31.20 -11.58
C LEU A 404 -14.70 -30.83 -11.34
N VAL A 405 -14.16 -29.81 -12.01
CA VAL A 405 -12.80 -29.31 -11.77
C VAL A 405 -12.65 -28.77 -10.35
N LYS A 406 -13.64 -28.01 -9.85
CA LYS A 406 -13.65 -27.58 -8.43
C LYS A 406 -13.74 -28.77 -7.47
N ALA A 407 -14.54 -29.79 -7.79
CA ALA A 407 -14.65 -31.00 -6.96
C ALA A 407 -13.33 -31.78 -6.91
N HIS A 408 -12.63 -31.93 -8.04
CA HIS A 408 -11.33 -32.60 -8.12
C HIS A 408 -10.22 -31.81 -7.40
N GLN A 409 -10.18 -30.48 -7.53
CA GLN A 409 -9.25 -29.64 -6.76
C GLN A 409 -9.48 -29.75 -5.25
N THR A 410 -10.75 -29.86 -4.83
CA THR A 410 -11.12 -30.04 -3.42
C THR A 410 -10.73 -31.43 -2.91
N GLN A 411 -10.87 -32.47 -3.75
CA GLN A 411 -10.42 -33.83 -3.42
C GLN A 411 -8.89 -33.95 -3.39
N SER A 412 -8.17 -33.28 -4.28
CA SER A 412 -6.70 -33.25 -4.27
C SER A 412 -6.17 -32.56 -3.00
N LYS A 413 -6.75 -31.42 -2.62
CA LYS A 413 -6.43 -30.75 -1.35
C LYS A 413 -6.72 -31.62 -0.13
N ARG A 414 -7.86 -32.33 -0.12
CA ARG A 414 -8.17 -33.29 0.94
C ARG A 414 -7.19 -34.46 0.99
N LYS A 415 -6.70 -34.96 -0.16
CA LYS A 415 -5.66 -36.00 -0.22
C LYS A 415 -4.33 -35.49 0.34
N ASP A 416 -3.91 -34.28 0.00
CA ASP A 416 -2.67 -33.68 0.53
C ASP A 416 -2.74 -33.43 2.05
N GLU A 417 -3.90 -33.02 2.56
CA GLU A 417 -4.15 -32.88 4.00
C GLU A 417 -4.17 -34.24 4.71
N ASN A 418 -4.76 -35.27 4.10
CA ASN A 418 -4.80 -36.62 4.67
C ASN A 418 -3.43 -37.31 4.65
N VAL A 419 -2.59 -37.04 3.64
CA VAL A 419 -1.19 -37.49 3.58
C VAL A 419 -0.34 -36.77 4.64
N LYS A 420 -0.52 -35.46 4.84
CA LYS A 420 0.12 -34.72 5.93
C LYS A 420 -0.32 -35.21 7.32
N GLY A 421 -1.61 -35.53 7.50
CA GLY A 421 -2.16 -36.12 8.72
C GLY A 421 -1.65 -37.53 9.00
N ARG A 422 -1.39 -38.32 7.95
CA ARG A 422 -0.85 -39.68 8.07
C ARG A 422 0.67 -39.69 8.36
N LEU A 423 1.43 -38.70 7.87
CA LEU A 423 2.84 -38.50 8.26
C LEU A 423 2.99 -38.00 9.71
N THR A 424 2.04 -37.22 10.22
CA THR A 424 2.07 -36.76 11.62
C THR A 424 1.67 -37.85 12.61
N THR A 425 0.82 -38.79 12.21
CA THR A 425 0.46 -39.95 13.05
C THR A 425 1.52 -41.05 13.07
N LEU A 426 2.32 -41.22 12.00
CA LEU A 426 3.48 -42.13 11.99
C LEU A 426 4.63 -41.62 12.88
N ASN A 427 4.83 -40.30 13.01
CA ASN A 427 5.84 -39.72 13.91
C ASN A 427 5.48 -39.74 15.41
N VAL A 428 4.28 -40.20 15.77
CA VAL A 428 3.84 -40.34 17.18
C VAL A 428 3.92 -41.80 17.65
N CYS A 429 4.14 -42.77 16.76
CA CYS A 429 4.27 -44.18 17.12
C CYS A 429 5.72 -44.65 17.35
N ASP A 430 6.74 -43.84 17.05
CA ASP A 430 8.17 -44.15 17.25
C ASP A 430 8.85 -43.25 18.32
N LYS A 431 8.15 -42.96 19.42
CA LYS A 431 8.75 -42.38 20.63
C LYS A 431 8.38 -43.15 21.88
#